data_AF-A0A381QSV9-F1
#
_entry.id   AF-A0A381QSV9-F1
#
_cell.length_a   1.000
_cell.length_b   1.000
_cell.length_c   1.000
_cell.angle_alpha   90.00
_cell.angle_beta   90.00
_cell.angle_gamma   90.00
#
_symmetry.space_group_name_H-M   'P 1'
#
loop_
_entity.id
_entity.type
_entity.pdbx_description
1 polymer ?
#
loop_
_entity_poly.entity_id
_entity_poly.type
_entity_poly.pdbx_seq_one_letter_code
_entity_poly.pdbx_strand_id
1 'polypeptide(L)'
;MKVTHLSEILGAEVDCIDCQDISDRDFATLQNLLWDRGVLSIPNQDLTPDAQFAFAQRWGAINVNRFFTPVVENPRVAEVLKEPDQELNIGGGWHTDHSYDDIPAMCSMLYAIEVPDTGGDTLFASMYAAYANLSDGFKQALSLMRAVHSSRHVFGHEPMEGDRPRKRLHNPELAVQDAVHPVVIEHPGSGRPSLYVNPSFTVRFDGWSTSESASLLAYLYRFGARPEHTIRYRWKPGTLVIWD
;
A
#
# COMPACT_ATOMS: atom_id res chain seq x y z
N MET A 1 -10.22 -0.15 -23.38
CA MET A 1 -9.69 0.58 -22.22
C MET A 1 -9.86 2.08 -22.38
N LYS A 2 -10.52 2.72 -21.41
CA LYS A 2 -10.68 4.18 -21.30
C LYS A 2 -10.05 4.62 -19.97
N VAL A 3 -9.17 5.61 -20.00
CA VAL A 3 -8.43 6.07 -18.82
C VAL A 3 -8.89 7.48 -18.44
N THR A 4 -9.19 7.68 -17.16
CA THR A 4 -9.52 8.99 -16.58
C THR A 4 -8.58 9.26 -15.41
N HIS A 5 -7.76 10.31 -15.47
CA HIS A 5 -6.84 10.65 -14.38
C HIS A 5 -7.59 11.22 -13.17
N LEU A 6 -7.28 10.74 -11.97
CA LEU A 6 -7.91 11.22 -10.72
C LEU A 6 -7.25 12.52 -10.21
N SER A 7 -5.99 12.73 -10.54
CA SER A 7 -5.23 13.96 -10.29
C SER A 7 -4.14 14.13 -11.36
N GLU A 8 -3.28 15.14 -11.26
CA GLU A 8 -2.14 15.25 -12.17
C GLU A 8 -1.04 14.21 -11.87
N ILE A 9 -0.81 13.90 -10.59
CA ILE A 9 0.41 13.20 -10.13
C ILE A 9 0.20 11.73 -9.71
N LEU A 10 -1.05 11.33 -9.49
CA LEU A 10 -1.41 10.05 -8.87
C LEU A 10 -2.84 9.66 -9.25
N GLY A 11 -3.09 8.38 -9.37
CA GLY A 11 -4.44 7.84 -9.57
C GLY A 11 -4.92 7.89 -11.02
N ALA A 12 -5.54 6.81 -11.46
CA ALA A 12 -6.37 6.78 -12.65
C ALA A 12 -7.52 5.79 -12.49
N GLU A 13 -8.69 6.14 -13.02
CA GLU A 13 -9.79 5.19 -13.23
C GLU A 13 -9.66 4.57 -14.63
N VAL A 14 -9.78 3.26 -14.71
CA VAL A 14 -9.66 2.48 -15.94
C VAL A 14 -10.95 1.73 -16.20
N ASP A 15 -11.66 2.13 -17.25
CA ASP A 15 -12.95 1.58 -17.66
C ASP A 15 -12.82 0.81 -18.99
N CYS A 16 -13.89 0.13 -19.39
CA CYS A 16 -13.98 -0.68 -20.60
C CYS A 16 -12.90 -1.78 -20.63
N ILE A 17 -12.70 -2.46 -19.50
CA ILE A 17 -11.90 -3.68 -19.33
C ILE A 17 -12.62 -4.63 -18.35
N ASP A 18 -12.42 -5.93 -18.55
CA ASP A 18 -12.83 -6.99 -17.62
C ASP A 18 -11.58 -7.70 -17.12
N CYS A 19 -11.34 -7.69 -15.80
CA CYS A 19 -10.16 -8.31 -15.21
C CYS A 19 -10.12 -9.84 -15.40
N GLN A 20 -11.27 -10.47 -15.67
CA GLN A 20 -11.36 -11.91 -15.91
C GLN A 20 -10.96 -12.31 -17.33
N ASP A 21 -11.10 -11.39 -18.31
CA ASP A 21 -10.83 -11.64 -19.73
C ASP A 21 -10.05 -10.48 -20.37
N ILE A 22 -8.99 -10.05 -19.70
CA ILE A 22 -8.10 -8.99 -20.20
C ILE A 22 -6.99 -9.57 -21.08
N SER A 23 -6.84 -9.02 -22.29
CA SER A 23 -5.78 -9.41 -23.21
C SER A 23 -4.39 -9.10 -22.65
N ASP A 24 -3.35 -9.83 -23.08
CA ASP A 24 -1.96 -9.55 -22.66
C ASP A 24 -1.50 -8.13 -23.00
N ARG A 25 -1.97 -7.61 -24.15
CA ARG A 25 -1.67 -6.25 -24.57
C ARG A 25 -2.29 -5.22 -23.62
N ASP A 26 -3.57 -5.39 -23.27
CA ASP A 26 -4.24 -4.47 -22.36
C ASP A 26 -3.70 -4.61 -20.94
N PHE A 27 -3.36 -5.83 -20.50
CA PHE A 27 -2.70 -6.05 -19.22
C PHE A 27 -1.35 -5.33 -19.14
N ALA A 28 -0.50 -5.45 -20.17
CA ALA A 28 0.76 -4.71 -20.22
C ALA A 28 0.56 -3.19 -20.22
N THR A 29 -0.52 -2.70 -20.85
CA THR A 29 -0.88 -1.28 -20.81
C THR A 29 -1.31 -0.85 -19.40
N LEU A 30 -2.11 -1.68 -18.72
CA LEU A 30 -2.54 -1.47 -17.35
C LEU A 30 -1.35 -1.45 -16.37
N GLN A 31 -0.39 -2.35 -16.56
CA GLN A 31 0.81 -2.42 -15.73
C GLN A 31 1.68 -1.16 -15.86
N ASN A 32 1.94 -0.70 -17.10
CA ASN A 32 2.65 0.55 -17.32
C ASN A 32 1.91 1.76 -16.73
N LEU A 33 0.57 1.76 -16.83
CA LEU A 33 -0.25 2.80 -16.23
C LEU A 33 -0.17 2.78 -14.70
N LEU A 34 -0.10 1.61 -14.06
CA LEU A 34 0.08 1.52 -12.62
C LEU A 34 1.42 2.14 -12.21
N TRP A 35 2.53 1.80 -12.87
CA TRP A 35 3.85 2.34 -12.56
C TRP A 35 3.96 3.86 -12.76
N ASP A 36 3.20 4.42 -13.70
CA ASP A 36 3.14 5.87 -13.92
C ASP A 36 2.27 6.57 -12.86
N ARG A 37 1.11 5.97 -12.56
CA ARG A 37 0.02 6.60 -11.81
C ARG A 37 -0.05 6.19 -10.34
N GLY A 38 0.69 5.18 -9.90
CA GLY A 38 0.73 4.64 -8.53
C GLY A 38 -0.55 3.95 -8.05
N VAL A 39 -1.73 4.38 -8.49
CA VAL A 39 -3.02 3.82 -8.07
C VAL A 39 -3.95 3.71 -9.28
N LEU A 40 -4.58 2.57 -9.47
CA LEU A 40 -5.60 2.35 -10.47
C LEU A 40 -6.90 1.88 -9.83
N SER A 41 -8.02 2.44 -10.24
CA SER A 41 -9.35 1.91 -9.92
C SER A 41 -10.04 1.39 -11.17
N ILE A 42 -10.55 0.17 -11.11
CA ILE A 42 -11.20 -0.54 -12.21
C ILE A 42 -12.63 -0.84 -11.77
N PRO A 43 -13.61 0.03 -12.09
CA PRO A 43 -14.98 -0.14 -11.66
C PRO A 43 -15.72 -1.23 -12.47
N ASN A 44 -16.95 -1.51 -12.06
CA ASN A 44 -17.89 -2.39 -12.77
C ASN A 44 -17.35 -3.82 -13.00
N GLN A 45 -16.60 -4.34 -12.04
CA GLN A 45 -16.13 -5.72 -12.04
C GLN A 45 -17.12 -6.59 -11.26
N ASP A 46 -17.15 -7.88 -11.60
CA ASP A 46 -17.89 -8.92 -10.88
C ASP A 46 -16.95 -10.08 -10.57
N LEU A 47 -16.09 -9.89 -9.56
CA LEU A 47 -15.03 -10.83 -9.21
C LEU A 47 -15.45 -11.74 -8.07
N THR A 48 -15.31 -13.04 -8.28
CA THR A 48 -15.21 -14.00 -7.17
C THR A 48 -13.83 -13.90 -6.52
N PRO A 49 -13.64 -14.39 -5.28
CA PRO A 49 -12.31 -14.46 -4.66
C PRO A 49 -11.28 -15.21 -5.52
N ASP A 50 -11.69 -16.25 -6.24
CA ASP A 50 -10.81 -16.97 -7.18
C ASP A 50 -10.46 -16.14 -8.41
N ALA A 51 -11.41 -15.39 -8.97
CA ALA A 51 -11.17 -14.50 -10.09
C ALA A 51 -10.22 -13.35 -9.71
N GLN A 52 -10.42 -12.73 -8.54
CA GLN A 52 -9.51 -11.72 -7.99
C GLN A 52 -8.11 -12.31 -7.82
N PHE A 53 -8.00 -13.50 -7.23
CA PHE A 53 -6.72 -14.18 -7.03
C PHE A 53 -6.02 -14.48 -8.37
N ALA A 54 -6.75 -15.01 -9.36
CA ALA A 54 -6.20 -15.32 -10.68
C ALA A 54 -5.71 -14.05 -11.40
N PHE A 55 -6.46 -12.95 -11.30
CA PHE A 55 -6.02 -11.67 -11.85
C PHE A 55 -4.77 -11.14 -11.13
N ALA A 56 -4.70 -11.25 -9.80
CA ALA A 56 -3.53 -10.88 -9.01
C ALA A 56 -2.28 -11.68 -9.43
N GLN A 57 -2.42 -12.98 -9.72
CA GLN A 57 -1.30 -13.83 -10.16
C GLN A 57 -0.65 -13.39 -11.47
N ARG A 58 -1.36 -12.60 -12.29
CA ARG A 58 -0.78 -12.02 -13.50
C ARG A 58 0.30 -10.97 -13.22
N TRP A 59 0.26 -10.35 -12.04
CA TRP A 59 1.23 -9.35 -11.61
C TRP A 59 2.50 -10.00 -11.05
N GLY A 60 2.37 -11.15 -10.38
CA GLY A 60 3.50 -11.88 -9.83
C GLY A 60 3.09 -12.96 -8.83
N ALA A 61 4.08 -13.49 -8.12
CA ALA A 61 3.85 -14.42 -7.03
C ALA A 61 3.10 -13.73 -5.87
N ILE A 62 2.10 -14.41 -5.30
CA ILE A 62 1.26 -13.85 -4.24
C ILE A 62 1.93 -14.04 -2.87
N ASN A 63 2.13 -12.93 -2.15
CA ASN A 63 2.44 -12.95 -0.72
C ASN A 63 1.12 -13.10 0.04
N VAL A 64 0.81 -14.33 0.48
CA VAL A 64 -0.42 -14.60 1.24
C VAL A 64 -0.33 -13.93 2.60
N ASN A 65 -1.35 -13.13 2.92
CA ASN A 65 -1.38 -12.36 4.17
C ASN A 65 -1.35 -13.30 5.38
N ARG A 66 -0.47 -13.01 6.34
CA ARG A 66 -0.23 -13.85 7.54
C ARG A 66 -1.12 -13.46 8.71
N PHE A 67 -1.67 -12.26 8.70
CA PHE A 67 -2.23 -11.61 9.87
C PHE A 67 -3.73 -11.39 9.78
N PHE A 68 -4.31 -11.27 8.60
CA PHE A 68 -5.71 -10.91 8.42
C PHE A 68 -6.56 -12.17 8.33
N THR A 69 -7.83 -12.07 8.75
CA THR A 69 -8.79 -13.16 8.54
C THR A 69 -8.89 -13.48 7.04
N PRO A 70 -8.72 -14.74 6.63
CA PRO A 70 -8.90 -15.14 5.24
C PRO A 70 -10.37 -15.19 4.84
N VAL A 71 -10.66 -14.94 3.55
CA VAL A 71 -11.97 -15.21 2.94
C VAL A 71 -12.21 -16.73 2.94
N VAL A 72 -13.43 -17.15 3.30
CA VAL A 72 -13.78 -18.58 3.46
C VAL A 72 -13.67 -19.33 2.13
N GLU A 73 -14.15 -18.73 1.05
CA GLU A 73 -14.21 -19.31 -0.29
C GLU A 73 -12.82 -19.52 -0.90
N ASN A 74 -11.87 -18.61 -0.62
CA ASN A 74 -10.48 -18.76 -1.01
C ASN A 74 -9.55 -18.19 0.08
N PRO A 75 -8.96 -19.05 0.93
CA PRO A 75 -8.14 -18.60 2.06
C PRO A 75 -6.82 -17.90 1.71
N ARG A 76 -6.48 -17.78 0.42
CA ARG A 76 -5.34 -17.00 -0.07
C ARG A 76 -5.68 -15.53 -0.25
N VAL A 77 -6.97 -15.17 -0.16
CA VAL A 77 -7.47 -13.80 -0.19
C VAL A 77 -7.77 -13.38 1.25
N ALA A 78 -7.25 -12.22 1.65
CA ALA A 78 -7.51 -11.64 2.97
C ALA A 78 -8.78 -10.79 2.97
N GLU A 79 -9.54 -10.84 4.06
CA GLU A 79 -10.71 -10.02 4.27
C GLU A 79 -10.35 -8.72 5.01
N VAL A 80 -10.75 -7.58 4.44
CA VAL A 80 -10.72 -6.27 5.10
C VAL A 80 -12.15 -5.88 5.44
N LEU A 81 -12.60 -6.27 6.62
CA LEU A 81 -13.98 -6.06 7.08
C LEU A 81 -13.99 -5.22 8.37
N LYS A 82 -14.87 -4.22 8.39
CA LYS A 82 -15.20 -3.43 9.57
C LYS A 82 -16.69 -3.59 9.89
N GLU A 83 -16.97 -4.21 11.02
CA GLU A 83 -18.34 -4.40 11.54
C GLU A 83 -18.88 -3.11 12.18
N PRO A 84 -20.22 -2.91 12.23
CA PRO A 84 -20.81 -1.69 12.79
C PRO A 84 -20.46 -1.39 14.26
N ASP A 85 -20.14 -2.40 15.06
CA ASP A 85 -19.77 -2.28 16.48
C ASP A 85 -18.28 -2.00 16.70
N GLN A 86 -17.47 -1.96 15.64
CA GLN A 86 -16.04 -1.72 15.72
C GLN A 86 -15.71 -0.22 15.66
N GLU A 87 -15.03 0.28 16.69
CA GLU A 87 -14.64 1.69 16.78
C GLU A 87 -13.38 2.01 15.96
N LEU A 88 -12.45 1.05 15.87
CA LEU A 88 -11.17 1.19 15.17
C LEU A 88 -11.22 0.59 13.75
N ASN A 89 -10.41 1.12 12.84
CA ASN A 89 -10.25 0.61 11.47
C ASN A 89 -8.91 -0.10 11.27
N ILE A 90 -8.89 -1.03 10.32
CA ILE A 90 -7.66 -1.65 9.82
C ILE A 90 -6.97 -0.66 8.88
N GLY A 91 -5.65 -0.49 9.01
CA GLY A 91 -4.87 0.38 8.13
C GLY A 91 -5.12 1.88 8.33
N GLY A 92 -5.57 2.31 9.52
CA GLY A 92 -5.94 3.72 9.76
C GLY A 92 -4.81 4.74 9.76
N GLY A 93 -3.54 4.30 9.80
CA GLY A 93 -2.36 5.16 9.67
C GLY A 93 -1.73 5.06 8.28
N TRP A 94 -0.95 6.07 7.89
CA TRP A 94 -0.16 6.01 6.65
C TRP A 94 0.83 4.83 6.68
N HIS A 95 0.86 4.04 5.62
CA HIS A 95 1.75 2.89 5.48
C HIS A 95 1.94 2.53 4.01
N THR A 96 2.92 1.67 3.76
CA THR A 96 2.97 0.82 2.56
C THR A 96 3.07 -0.63 3.04
N ASP A 97 2.38 -1.52 2.36
CA ASP A 97 2.23 -2.91 2.78
C ASP A 97 3.56 -3.66 2.70
N HIS A 98 3.78 -4.59 3.62
CA HIS A 98 4.90 -5.53 3.58
C HIS A 98 6.31 -4.92 3.47
N SER A 99 6.49 -3.62 3.77
CA SER A 99 7.82 -3.00 3.79
C SER A 99 8.77 -3.56 4.86
N TYR A 100 8.30 -4.48 5.70
CA TYR A 100 9.09 -5.24 6.67
C TYR A 100 9.60 -6.58 6.12
N ASP A 101 9.19 -6.99 4.91
CA ASP A 101 9.70 -8.19 4.24
C ASP A 101 10.96 -7.82 3.41
N ASP A 102 11.96 -8.71 3.32
CA ASP A 102 13.19 -8.46 2.53
C ASP A 102 12.93 -8.14 1.06
N ILE A 103 11.87 -8.75 0.51
CA ILE A 103 11.31 -8.45 -0.80
C ILE A 103 9.89 -7.94 -0.56
N PRO A 104 9.69 -6.61 -0.57
CA PRO A 104 8.36 -6.03 -0.35
C PRO A 104 7.37 -6.43 -1.44
N ALA A 105 6.07 -6.28 -1.14
CA ALA A 105 5.03 -6.45 -2.15
C ALA A 105 5.21 -5.42 -3.28
N MET A 106 5.10 -5.87 -4.54
CA MET A 106 5.18 -4.99 -5.71
C MET A 106 3.93 -4.12 -5.87
N CYS A 107 2.78 -4.68 -5.50
CA CYS A 107 1.51 -3.98 -5.49
C CYS A 107 0.54 -4.71 -4.57
N SER A 108 -0.44 -3.99 -4.06
CA SER A 108 -1.57 -4.54 -3.33
C SER A 108 -2.86 -4.29 -4.11
N MET A 109 -3.87 -5.13 -3.87
CA MET A 109 -5.15 -5.08 -4.58
C MET A 109 -6.29 -5.29 -3.59
N LEU A 110 -7.32 -4.45 -3.69
CA LEU A 110 -8.51 -4.56 -2.86
C LEU A 110 -9.76 -4.44 -3.74
N TYR A 111 -10.67 -5.39 -3.56
CA TYR A 111 -11.93 -5.44 -4.29
C TYR A 111 -13.08 -5.06 -3.35
N ALA A 112 -13.85 -4.05 -3.73
CA ALA A 112 -14.93 -3.52 -2.90
C ALA A 112 -16.21 -4.36 -3.04
N ILE A 113 -16.59 -5.03 -1.96
CA ILE A 113 -17.84 -5.80 -1.85
C ILE A 113 -18.97 -4.91 -1.31
N GLU A 114 -18.85 -4.51 -0.04
CA GLU A 114 -19.78 -3.60 0.63
C GLU A 114 -19.04 -2.34 1.09
N VAL A 115 -19.65 -1.18 0.84
CA VAL A 115 -19.09 0.12 1.23
C VAL A 115 -20.18 0.98 1.87
N PRO A 116 -19.87 1.81 2.87
CA PRO A 116 -20.86 2.68 3.47
C PRO A 116 -21.27 3.82 2.52
N ASP A 117 -22.49 4.33 2.67
CA ASP A 117 -22.98 5.47 1.86
C ASP A 117 -22.09 6.72 1.99
N THR A 118 -21.51 6.91 3.18
CA THR A 118 -20.59 8.02 3.50
C THR A 118 -19.44 7.55 4.37
N GLY A 119 -18.25 8.14 4.18
CA GLY A 119 -17.02 7.73 4.86
C GLY A 119 -16.37 6.50 4.23
N GLY A 120 -15.29 6.01 4.85
CA GLY A 120 -14.56 4.83 4.36
C GLY A 120 -13.60 5.09 3.19
N ASP A 121 -13.42 6.35 2.78
CA ASP A 121 -12.47 6.72 1.73
C ASP A 121 -11.02 6.34 2.11
N THR A 122 -10.23 5.96 1.10
CA THR A 122 -8.81 5.68 1.27
C THR A 122 -7.99 6.83 0.69
N LEU A 123 -7.02 7.33 1.46
CA LEU A 123 -6.04 8.27 0.93
C LEU A 123 -4.82 7.50 0.43
N PHE A 124 -4.26 7.96 -0.68
CA PHE A 124 -3.01 7.47 -1.24
C PHE A 124 -2.03 8.63 -1.42
N ALA A 125 -0.73 8.36 -1.30
CA ALA A 125 0.33 9.35 -1.45
C ALA A 125 1.34 8.89 -2.52
N SER A 126 1.71 9.79 -3.43
CA SER A 126 2.72 9.55 -4.45
C SER A 126 4.09 9.84 -3.85
N MET A 127 4.80 8.78 -3.47
CA MET A 127 6.15 8.90 -2.93
C MET A 127 7.19 9.27 -4.01
N TYR A 128 6.84 9.11 -5.29
CA TYR A 128 7.55 9.73 -6.41
C TYR A 128 7.46 11.25 -6.36
N ALA A 129 6.25 11.81 -6.20
CA ALA A 129 6.02 13.24 -6.14
C ALA A 129 6.63 13.85 -4.86
N ALA A 130 6.53 13.14 -3.74
CA ALA A 130 7.19 13.53 -2.50
C ALA A 130 8.71 13.63 -2.70
N TYR A 131 9.36 12.59 -3.26
CA TYR A 131 10.80 12.64 -3.53
C TYR A 131 11.18 13.77 -4.50
N ALA A 132 10.43 13.94 -5.60
CA ALA A 132 10.70 14.97 -6.60
C ALA A 132 10.68 16.40 -6.01
N ASN A 133 9.81 16.64 -5.02
CA ASN A 133 9.63 17.94 -4.37
C ASN A 133 10.60 18.22 -3.21
N LEU A 134 11.46 17.25 -2.84
CA LEU A 134 12.54 17.51 -1.88
C LEU A 134 13.59 18.45 -2.48
N SER A 135 14.26 19.23 -1.63
CA SER A 135 15.44 20.00 -2.03
C SER A 135 16.58 19.06 -2.42
N ASP A 136 17.50 19.55 -3.27
CA ASP A 136 18.63 18.74 -3.72
C ASP A 136 19.54 18.29 -2.57
N GLY A 137 19.67 19.11 -1.52
CA GLY A 137 20.39 18.72 -0.30
C GLY A 137 19.74 17.54 0.42
N PHE A 138 18.40 17.51 0.50
CA PHE A 138 17.69 16.34 1.04
C PHE A 138 17.88 15.12 0.14
N LYS A 139 17.72 15.27 -1.18
CA LYS A 139 17.90 14.16 -2.12
C LYS A 139 19.29 13.53 -2.00
N GLN A 140 20.34 14.36 -1.94
CA GLN A 140 21.72 13.90 -1.74
C GLN A 140 21.90 13.18 -0.41
N ALA A 141 21.44 13.76 0.69
CA ALA A 141 21.56 13.15 2.01
C ALA A 141 20.82 11.81 2.10
N LEU A 142 19.55 11.77 1.69
CA LEU A 142 18.70 10.59 1.80
C LEU A 142 19.11 9.45 0.86
N SER A 143 19.74 9.76 -0.29
CA SER A 143 20.22 8.74 -1.24
C SER A 143 21.26 7.77 -0.66
N LEU A 144 21.93 8.17 0.42
CA LEU A 144 22.94 7.36 1.12
C LEU A 144 22.36 6.64 2.34
N MET A 145 21.11 6.92 2.72
CA MET A 145 20.51 6.44 3.95
C MET A 145 19.73 5.15 3.73
N ARG A 146 19.68 4.34 4.78
CA ARG A 146 18.87 3.12 4.86
C ARG A 146 17.97 3.20 6.09
N ALA A 147 16.81 2.56 6.03
CA ALA A 147 15.83 2.53 7.11
C ALA A 147 15.51 1.09 7.48
N VAL A 148 15.29 0.87 8.79
CA VAL A 148 14.85 -0.41 9.34
C VAL A 148 13.33 -0.42 9.45
N HIS A 149 12.70 -1.43 8.87
CA HIS A 149 11.27 -1.65 8.88
C HIS A 149 10.95 -2.90 9.68
N SER A 150 9.89 -2.90 10.48
CA SER A 150 9.52 -4.03 11.33
C SER A 150 8.02 -4.25 11.37
N SER A 151 7.60 -5.52 11.37
CA SER A 151 6.21 -5.92 11.64
C SER A 151 5.93 -6.11 13.12
N ARG A 152 6.96 -6.24 13.96
CA ARG A 152 6.86 -6.72 15.35
C ARG A 152 5.95 -5.87 16.22
N HIS A 153 6.10 -4.55 16.17
CA HIS A 153 5.28 -3.60 16.95
C HIS A 153 3.88 -3.39 16.37
N VAL A 154 3.64 -3.89 15.14
CA VAL A 154 2.38 -3.75 14.42
C VAL A 154 1.50 -4.99 14.59
N PHE A 155 2.07 -6.17 14.40
CA PHE A 155 1.34 -7.44 14.36
C PHE A 155 1.74 -8.41 15.49
N GLY A 156 2.81 -8.13 16.25
CA GLY A 156 3.30 -9.01 17.31
C GLY A 156 2.52 -8.94 18.62
N HIS A 157 2.98 -9.74 19.61
CA HIS A 157 2.33 -9.87 20.92
C HIS A 157 2.35 -8.57 21.76
N GLU A 158 3.35 -7.71 21.55
CA GLU A 158 3.56 -6.43 22.26
C GLU A 158 3.39 -5.24 21.30
N PRO A 159 2.15 -4.76 21.07
CA PRO A 159 1.94 -3.51 20.36
C PRO A 159 2.40 -2.34 21.24
N MET A 160 2.91 -1.27 20.63
CA MET A 160 2.99 0.02 21.30
C MET A 160 1.60 0.41 21.83
N GLU A 161 1.53 0.91 23.07
CA GLU A 161 0.28 1.27 23.75
C GLU A 161 -0.67 2.05 22.85
N GLY A 162 -1.94 1.63 22.74
CA GLY A 162 -3.00 2.47 22.18
C GLY A 162 -4.06 1.78 21.35
N ASP A 163 -3.72 0.97 20.34
CA ASP A 163 -4.73 0.61 19.33
C ASP A 163 -4.46 -0.74 18.66
N ARG A 164 -5.48 -1.63 18.74
CA ARG A 164 -5.94 -2.47 17.62
C ARG A 164 -7.06 -3.43 18.04
N PRO A 165 -8.09 -3.63 17.20
CA PRO A 165 -9.02 -4.73 17.38
C PRO A 165 -8.29 -6.04 17.04
N ARG A 166 -7.74 -6.72 18.06
CA ARG A 166 -7.08 -8.03 17.93
C ARG A 166 -8.01 -9.13 17.42
N LYS A 167 -9.34 -8.93 17.40
CA LYS A 167 -10.30 -9.98 17.04
C LYS A 167 -10.17 -10.49 15.59
N ARG A 168 -9.61 -9.68 14.68
CA ARG A 168 -9.43 -10.04 13.24
C ARG A 168 -7.95 -10.09 12.82
N LEU A 169 -7.03 -9.91 13.76
CA LEU A 169 -5.60 -10.12 13.55
C LEU A 169 -5.19 -11.45 14.17
N HIS A 170 -4.51 -12.27 13.38
CA HIS A 170 -4.08 -13.62 13.73
C HIS A 170 -2.57 -13.74 13.68
N ASN A 171 -2.07 -14.84 14.23
CA ASN A 171 -0.67 -15.26 14.13
C ASN A 171 0.37 -14.21 14.57
N PRO A 172 0.21 -13.57 15.76
CA PRO A 172 1.18 -12.59 16.25
C PRO A 172 2.60 -13.15 16.41
N GLU A 173 2.74 -14.47 16.60
CA GLU A 173 4.02 -15.18 16.63
C GLU A 173 4.74 -15.19 15.28
N LEU A 174 4.03 -14.95 14.16
CA LEU A 174 4.61 -14.82 12.83
C LEU A 174 5.11 -13.40 12.53
N ALA A 175 4.83 -12.41 13.38
CA ALA A 175 5.30 -11.04 13.22
C ALA A 175 6.76 -10.90 13.68
N VAL A 176 7.67 -11.52 12.93
CA VAL A 176 9.11 -11.59 13.25
C VAL A 176 10.00 -10.93 12.20
N GLN A 177 9.40 -10.24 11.24
CA GLN A 177 10.12 -9.68 10.10
C GLN A 177 10.70 -8.33 10.45
N ASP A 178 11.98 -8.18 10.13
CA ASP A 178 12.73 -6.94 10.14
C ASP A 178 13.50 -6.87 8.82
N ALA A 179 13.33 -5.78 8.08
CA ALA A 179 14.02 -5.56 6.81
C ALA A 179 14.73 -4.20 6.81
N VAL A 180 15.81 -4.10 6.04
CA VAL A 180 16.55 -2.85 5.86
C VAL A 180 16.51 -2.45 4.40
N HIS A 181 15.89 -1.32 4.11
CA HIS A 181 15.74 -0.80 2.75
C HIS A 181 16.43 0.56 2.58
N PRO A 182 16.87 0.92 1.36
CA PRO A 182 17.25 2.30 1.05
C PRO A 182 16.08 3.26 1.35
N VAL A 183 16.39 4.44 1.89
CA VAL A 183 15.38 5.49 2.11
C VAL A 183 14.89 6.06 0.79
N VAL A 184 15.72 6.00 -0.26
CA VAL A 184 15.36 6.31 -1.63
C VAL A 184 15.55 5.06 -2.46
N ILE A 185 14.47 4.53 -3.02
CA ILE A 185 14.50 3.38 -3.95
C ILE A 185 14.32 3.86 -5.39
N GLU A 186 14.79 3.05 -6.33
CA GLU A 186 14.43 3.18 -7.74
C GLU A 186 13.35 2.14 -8.06
N HIS A 187 12.18 2.58 -8.50
CA HIS A 187 11.08 1.65 -8.78
C HIS A 187 11.42 0.78 -10.01
N PRO A 188 11.36 -0.56 -9.91
CA PRO A 188 11.93 -1.46 -10.91
C PRO A 188 11.22 -1.41 -12.27
N GLY A 189 9.94 -1.04 -12.32
CA GLY A 189 9.18 -0.93 -13.58
C GLY A 189 9.30 0.43 -14.27
N SER A 190 9.50 1.52 -13.51
CA SER A 190 9.46 2.90 -14.03
C SER A 190 10.82 3.59 -14.03
N GLY A 191 11.80 3.07 -13.28
CA GLY A 191 13.10 3.72 -13.04
C GLY A 191 13.00 5.01 -12.23
N ARG A 192 11.82 5.35 -11.68
CA ARG A 192 11.62 6.61 -10.96
C ARG A 192 12.11 6.47 -9.52
N PRO A 193 12.84 7.46 -8.98
CA PRO A 193 13.20 7.48 -7.58
C PRO A 193 11.97 7.76 -6.70
N SER A 194 11.87 7.07 -5.58
CA SER A 194 10.78 7.16 -4.62
C SER A 194 11.29 7.17 -3.19
N LEU A 195 10.64 7.96 -2.33
CA LEU A 195 10.91 7.96 -0.91
C LEU A 195 10.27 6.72 -0.25
N TYR A 196 11.05 5.88 0.39
CA TYR A 196 10.61 4.58 0.91
C TYR A 196 10.70 4.49 2.44
N VAL A 197 9.89 5.32 3.10
CA VAL A 197 9.69 5.29 4.56
C VAL A 197 8.22 5.51 4.87
N ASN A 198 7.73 4.93 5.96
CA ASN A 198 6.34 5.10 6.39
C ASN A 198 6.19 5.00 7.91
N PRO A 199 5.23 5.74 8.52
CA PRO A 199 5.13 5.82 9.98
C PRO A 199 4.70 4.52 10.66
N SER A 200 4.08 3.59 9.91
CA SER A 200 3.59 2.35 10.52
C SER A 200 4.69 1.31 10.69
N PHE A 201 5.61 1.19 9.74
CA PHE A 201 6.60 0.11 9.72
C PHE A 201 8.05 0.59 9.87
N THR A 202 8.38 1.81 9.46
CA THR A 202 9.75 2.33 9.59
C THR A 202 10.05 2.71 11.04
N VAL A 203 11.01 2.00 11.65
CA VAL A 203 11.37 2.12 13.07
C VAL A 203 12.44 3.19 13.30
N ARG A 204 13.48 3.20 12.47
CA ARG A 204 14.66 4.08 12.60
C ARG A 204 15.50 4.05 11.32
N PHE A 205 16.48 4.93 11.20
CA PHE A 205 17.54 4.79 10.20
C PHE A 205 18.56 3.74 10.65
N ASP A 206 19.10 3.01 9.68
CA ASP A 206 20.13 2.01 9.94
C ASP A 206 21.40 2.67 10.52
N GLY A 207 21.96 2.05 11.55
CA GLY A 207 23.09 2.62 12.31
C GLY A 207 22.75 3.80 13.24
N TRP A 208 21.48 4.23 13.32
CA TRP A 208 21.03 5.31 14.20
C TRP A 208 20.19 4.75 15.34
N SER A 209 20.18 5.41 16.49
CA SER A 209 19.18 5.16 17.53
C SER A 209 17.80 5.65 17.09
N THR A 210 16.75 5.12 17.74
CA THR A 210 15.36 5.59 17.51
C THR A 210 15.22 7.08 17.81
N SER A 211 15.85 7.57 18.88
CA SER A 211 15.81 8.99 19.26
C SER A 211 16.49 9.90 18.24
N GLU A 212 17.64 9.49 17.68
CA GLU A 212 18.32 10.24 16.62
C GLU A 212 17.48 10.28 15.32
N SER A 213 16.76 9.19 15.04
CA SER A 213 15.96 9.06 13.83
C SER A 213 14.64 9.84 13.88
N ALA A 214 14.06 9.99 15.07
CA ALA A 214 12.67 10.42 15.28
C ALA A 214 12.31 11.72 14.55
N SER A 215 13.12 12.77 14.70
CA SER A 215 12.82 14.10 14.14
C SER A 215 12.80 14.10 12.60
N LEU A 216 13.76 13.42 11.99
CA LEU A 216 13.87 13.36 10.53
C LEU A 216 12.79 12.45 9.94
N LEU A 217 12.53 11.27 10.53
CA LEU A 217 11.41 10.42 10.10
C LEU A 217 10.08 11.15 10.22
N ALA A 218 9.82 11.82 11.34
CA ALA A 218 8.60 12.60 11.53
C ALA A 218 8.44 13.73 10.50
N TYR A 219 9.55 14.38 10.09
CA TYR A 219 9.53 15.34 8.99
C TYR A 219 9.15 14.67 7.67
N LEU A 220 9.80 13.56 7.30
CA LEU A 220 9.55 12.85 6.04
C LEU A 220 8.11 12.33 5.95
N TYR A 221 7.55 11.80 7.04
CA TYR A 221 6.16 11.35 7.08
C TYR A 221 5.18 12.50 6.83
N ARG A 222 5.36 13.64 7.52
CA ARG A 222 4.54 14.82 7.29
C ARG A 222 4.72 15.39 5.89
N PHE A 223 5.92 15.29 5.32
CA PHE A 223 6.23 15.77 3.99
C PHE A 223 5.54 14.93 2.91
N GLY A 224 5.62 13.60 2.98
CA GLY A 224 4.98 12.70 2.01
C GLY A 224 3.45 12.69 2.09
N ALA A 225 2.88 12.98 3.27
CA ALA A 225 1.44 13.05 3.46
C ALA A 225 0.82 14.43 3.13
N ARG A 226 1.57 15.33 2.48
CA ARG A 226 1.04 16.65 2.13
C ARG A 226 -0.03 16.56 1.04
N PRO A 227 -1.06 17.43 1.06
CA PRO A 227 -2.17 17.37 0.10
C PRO A 227 -1.71 17.34 -1.36
N GLU A 228 -0.67 18.10 -1.71
CA GLU A 228 -0.12 18.14 -3.08
C GLU A 228 0.49 16.81 -3.55
N HIS A 229 0.72 15.83 -2.67
CA HIS A 229 1.23 14.50 -3.00
C HIS A 229 0.14 13.42 -2.93
N THR A 230 -1.09 13.78 -2.56
CA THR A 230 -2.12 12.81 -2.19
C THR A 230 -3.36 12.86 -3.09
N ILE A 231 -4.07 11.75 -3.14
CA ILE A 231 -5.46 11.70 -3.59
C ILE A 231 -6.32 11.10 -2.48
N ARG A 232 -7.62 11.40 -2.53
CA ARG A 232 -8.64 10.75 -1.71
C ARG A 232 -9.56 9.95 -2.63
N TYR A 233 -9.56 8.65 -2.47
CA TYR A 233 -10.35 7.73 -3.27
C TYR A 233 -11.63 7.35 -2.52
N ARG A 234 -12.78 7.64 -3.13
CA ARG A 234 -14.08 7.23 -2.63
C ARG A 234 -14.48 5.91 -3.29
N TRP A 235 -14.68 4.89 -2.46
CA TRP A 235 -15.03 3.55 -2.92
C TRP A 235 -16.43 3.47 -3.54
N LYS A 236 -16.57 2.51 -4.45
CA LYS A 236 -17.85 2.06 -5.01
C LYS A 236 -17.86 0.53 -5.03
N PRO A 237 -18.98 -0.14 -4.71
CA PRO A 237 -19.08 -1.59 -4.86
C PRO A 237 -18.71 -2.04 -6.27
N GLY A 238 -18.13 -3.23 -6.40
CA GLY A 238 -17.69 -3.77 -7.69
C GLY A 238 -16.47 -3.05 -8.28
N THR A 239 -15.72 -2.30 -7.48
CA THR A 239 -14.47 -1.66 -7.94
C THR A 239 -13.26 -2.39 -7.40
N LEU A 240 -12.36 -2.78 -8.28
CA LEU A 240 -11.03 -3.26 -7.94
C LEU A 240 -10.06 -2.09 -7.92
N VAL A 241 -9.39 -1.85 -6.79
CA VAL A 241 -8.32 -0.86 -6.69
C VAL A 241 -6.99 -1.57 -6.53
N ILE A 242 -5.99 -1.11 -7.27
CA ILE A 242 -4.63 -1.64 -7.30
C ILE A 242 -3.70 -0.48 -7.02
N TRP A 243 -2.73 -0.67 -6.14
CA TRP A 243 -1.70 0.35 -5.88
C TRP A 243 -0.31 -0.25 -5.84
N ASP A 244 0.63 0.51 -6.35
CA ASP A 244 2.09 0.34 -6.29
C ASP A 244 2.59 0.84 -4.92
#